data_AF-A0AAD0WDD5-F1
#
_entry.id   AF-A0AAD0WDD5-F1
#
_cell.length_a   1.000
_cell.length_b   1.000
_cell.length_c   1.000
_cell.angle_alpha   90.00
_cell.angle_beta   90.00
_cell.angle_gamma   90.00
#
_symmetry.space_group_name_H-M   'P 1'
#
loop_
_entity.id
_entity.type
_entity.pdbx_description
1 polymer ?
#
loop_
_entity_poly.entity_id
_entity_poly.type
_entity_poly.pdbx_seq_one_letter_code
_entity_poly.pdbx_strand_id
1 'polypeptide(L)'
;MQVLSVFSHLLDYPTAELVEAKDELISTLKQSSLTEQNQRAVCDFITTQCEKDILDWQAEYDGLFERGRALGLWLFEHVHGESRDRGQAMVDLVEQYKQAGLELSQNELPDYIPLFLEFLATQGEENAQSWLVEVDHIFGLLLCRLEKRESNYSLLFLSLLELAQSDLDLEVLRKQINGEKRDDTKQAIDKEWEEEAITFGAQDATNCPSSVNRPDETQRKDQYVPVSWTDFNQEAS
;
A
#
# COMPACT_ATOMS: atom_id res chain seq x y z
N MET A 1 -12.16 -9.35 -19.58
CA MET A 1 -12.74 -10.44 -18.76
C MET A 1 -13.64 -9.83 -17.69
N GLN A 2 -14.97 -9.85 -17.84
CA GLN A 2 -15.89 -9.01 -17.05
C GLN A 2 -15.85 -9.27 -15.54
N VAL A 3 -15.60 -10.50 -15.10
CA VAL A 3 -15.53 -10.82 -13.66
C VAL A 3 -14.43 -10.04 -12.92
N LEU A 4 -13.40 -9.54 -13.62
CA LEU A 4 -12.35 -8.73 -13.01
C LEU A 4 -12.86 -7.36 -12.53
N SER A 5 -13.90 -6.78 -13.15
CA SER A 5 -14.51 -5.56 -12.62
C SER A 5 -15.23 -5.83 -11.29
N VAL A 6 -15.83 -7.02 -11.11
CA VAL A 6 -16.41 -7.44 -9.83
C VAL A 6 -15.32 -7.49 -8.76
N PHE A 7 -14.17 -8.11 -9.05
CA PHE A 7 -13.06 -8.15 -8.08
C PHE A 7 -12.44 -6.78 -7.82
N SER A 8 -12.34 -5.92 -8.84
CA SER A 8 -11.95 -4.52 -8.69
C SER A 8 -12.83 -3.82 -7.65
N HIS A 9 -14.15 -3.85 -7.83
CA HIS A 9 -15.10 -3.22 -6.92
C HIS A 9 -15.13 -3.84 -5.51
N LEU A 10 -14.93 -5.15 -5.38
CA LEU A 10 -14.91 -5.81 -4.07
C LEU A 10 -13.61 -5.56 -3.29
N LEU A 11 -12.52 -5.26 -3.99
CA LEU A 11 -11.23 -4.90 -3.40
C LEU A 11 -11.05 -3.39 -3.22
N ASP A 12 -11.93 -2.56 -3.78
CA ASP A 12 -11.96 -1.13 -3.51
C ASP A 12 -12.72 -0.81 -2.21
N TYR A 13 -12.60 0.43 -1.76
CA TYR A 13 -13.27 0.89 -0.54
C TYR A 13 -14.80 0.69 -0.65
N PRO A 14 -15.45 0.02 0.32
CA PRO A 14 -16.87 -0.29 0.20
C PRO A 14 -17.74 0.95 0.31
N THR A 15 -18.60 1.15 -0.68
CA THR A 15 -19.54 2.28 -0.78
C THR A 15 -21.01 1.83 -0.76
N ALA A 16 -21.93 2.77 -0.62
CA ALA A 16 -23.36 2.46 -0.69
C ALA A 16 -23.76 1.96 -2.09
N GLU A 17 -23.15 2.55 -3.13
CA GLU A 17 -23.36 2.18 -4.53
C GLU A 17 -22.95 0.71 -4.77
N LEU A 18 -21.88 0.25 -4.12
CA LEU A 18 -21.45 -1.16 -4.20
C LEU A 18 -22.51 -2.11 -3.63
N VAL A 19 -23.14 -1.73 -2.51
CA VAL A 19 -24.21 -2.50 -1.87
C VAL A 19 -25.46 -2.52 -2.76
N GLU A 20 -25.80 -1.40 -3.39
CA GLU A 20 -26.91 -1.31 -4.34
C GLU A 20 -26.67 -2.19 -5.59
N ALA A 21 -25.41 -2.33 -6.01
CA ALA A 21 -25.00 -3.16 -7.15
C ALA A 21 -24.92 -4.67 -6.83
N LYS A 22 -25.25 -5.11 -5.61
CA LYS A 22 -25.13 -6.52 -5.15
C LYS A 22 -25.60 -7.56 -6.17
N ASP A 23 -26.82 -7.40 -6.69
CA ASP A 23 -27.42 -8.38 -7.61
C ASP A 23 -26.70 -8.43 -8.96
N GLU A 24 -26.20 -7.29 -9.44
CA GLU A 24 -25.40 -7.20 -10.66
C GLU A 24 -24.04 -7.88 -10.51
N LEU A 25 -23.36 -7.65 -9.38
CA LEU A 25 -22.08 -8.30 -9.06
C LEU A 25 -22.24 -9.83 -9.04
N ILE A 26 -23.28 -10.34 -8.35
CA ILE A 26 -23.57 -11.77 -8.27
C ILE A 26 -23.92 -12.34 -9.65
N SER A 27 -24.68 -11.62 -10.46
CA SER A 27 -25.03 -12.04 -11.82
C SER A 27 -23.80 -12.16 -12.71
N THR A 28 -22.92 -11.17 -12.70
CA THR A 28 -21.67 -11.16 -13.47
C THR A 28 -20.72 -12.26 -13.02
N LEU A 29 -20.60 -12.47 -11.71
CA LEU A 29 -19.77 -13.53 -11.13
C LEU A 29 -20.23 -14.93 -11.55
N LYS A 30 -21.55 -15.19 -11.57
CA LYS A 30 -22.12 -16.49 -12.00
C LYS A 30 -21.91 -16.81 -13.48
N GLN A 31 -21.62 -15.81 -14.30
CA GLN A 31 -21.34 -15.96 -15.73
C GLN A 31 -19.84 -16.13 -16.02
N SER A 32 -19.00 -16.07 -14.99
CA SER A 32 -17.54 -16.18 -15.12
C SER A 32 -17.07 -17.61 -15.39
N SER A 33 -15.79 -17.74 -15.75
CA SER A 33 -15.10 -19.01 -15.91
C SER A 33 -14.66 -19.67 -14.60
N LEU A 34 -14.96 -19.05 -13.45
CA LEU A 34 -14.63 -19.62 -12.14
C LEU A 34 -15.37 -20.94 -11.89
N THR A 35 -14.76 -21.81 -11.09
CA THR A 35 -15.38 -23.03 -10.57
C THR A 35 -16.64 -22.71 -9.78
N GLU A 36 -17.63 -23.59 -9.82
CA GLU A 36 -18.88 -23.43 -9.06
C GLU A 36 -18.62 -23.23 -7.56
N GLN A 37 -17.57 -23.87 -7.04
CA GLN A 37 -17.13 -23.71 -5.65
C GLN A 37 -16.70 -22.27 -5.34
N ASN A 38 -15.81 -21.69 -6.16
CA ASN A 38 -15.33 -20.33 -5.94
C ASN A 38 -16.39 -19.28 -6.26
N GLN A 39 -17.22 -19.49 -7.28
CA GLN A 39 -18.39 -18.64 -7.53
C GLN A 39 -19.31 -18.60 -6.32
N ARG A 40 -19.61 -19.75 -5.70
CA ARG A 40 -20.44 -19.82 -4.51
C ARG A 40 -19.79 -19.13 -3.31
N ALA A 41 -18.51 -19.39 -3.07
CA ALA A 41 -17.79 -18.79 -1.94
C ALA A 41 -17.76 -17.24 -2.04
N VAL A 42 -17.52 -16.70 -3.24
CA VAL A 42 -17.54 -15.25 -3.47
C VAL A 42 -18.97 -14.69 -3.42
N CYS A 43 -19.98 -15.40 -3.92
CA CYS A 43 -21.40 -15.00 -3.72
C CYS A 43 -21.78 -14.91 -2.24
N ASP A 44 -21.34 -15.88 -1.44
CA ASP A 44 -21.59 -15.91 0.01
C ASP A 44 -20.85 -14.75 0.71
N PHE A 45 -19.63 -14.42 0.28
CA PHE A 45 -18.90 -13.23 0.73
C PHE A 45 -19.68 -11.94 0.42
N ILE A 46 -20.07 -11.71 -0.85
CA ILE A 46 -20.84 -10.53 -1.27
C ILE A 46 -22.13 -10.42 -0.45
N THR A 47 -22.84 -11.53 -0.29
CA THR A 47 -24.10 -11.56 0.46
C THR A 47 -23.89 -11.17 1.92
N THR A 48 -22.89 -11.76 2.57
CA THR A 48 -22.57 -11.51 3.97
C THR A 48 -22.13 -10.07 4.19
N GLN A 49 -21.29 -9.51 3.32
CA GLN A 49 -20.80 -8.14 3.47
C GLN A 49 -21.90 -7.10 3.25
N CYS A 50 -22.76 -7.31 2.23
CA CYS A 50 -23.89 -6.42 1.97
C CYS A 50 -25.01 -6.47 3.02
N GLU A 51 -24.99 -7.45 3.94
CA GLU A 51 -25.92 -7.53 5.07
C GLU A 51 -25.45 -6.77 6.32
N LYS A 52 -24.17 -6.36 6.36
CA LYS A 52 -23.61 -5.56 7.46
C LYS A 52 -24.07 -4.11 7.37
N ASP A 53 -23.92 -3.38 8.47
CA ASP A 53 -23.86 -1.92 8.38
C ASP A 53 -22.63 -1.52 7.54
N ILE A 54 -22.80 -0.53 6.66
CA ILE A 54 -21.72 -0.13 5.75
C ILE A 54 -20.48 0.36 6.52
N LEU A 55 -20.66 0.99 7.68
CA LEU A 55 -19.55 1.45 8.51
C LEU A 55 -18.76 0.30 9.11
N ASP A 56 -19.42 -0.84 9.41
CA ASP A 56 -18.73 -2.03 9.90
C ASP A 56 -17.88 -2.67 8.79
N TRP A 57 -18.39 -2.69 7.55
CA TRP A 57 -17.61 -3.17 6.40
C TRP A 57 -16.43 -2.23 6.10
N GLN A 58 -16.65 -0.92 6.11
CA GLN A 58 -15.58 0.08 5.95
C GLN A 58 -14.51 -0.04 7.04
N ALA A 59 -14.91 -0.24 8.30
CA ALA A 59 -13.97 -0.42 9.40
C ALA A 59 -13.14 -1.72 9.27
N GLU A 60 -13.73 -2.79 8.75
CA GLU A 60 -13.02 -4.04 8.40
C GLU A 60 -12.01 -3.79 7.27
N TYR A 61 -12.41 -3.07 6.22
CA TYR A 61 -11.56 -2.68 5.10
C TYR A 61 -10.34 -1.88 5.58
N ASP A 62 -10.57 -0.78 6.31
CA ASP A 62 -9.50 0.07 6.85
C ASP A 62 -8.57 -0.74 7.77
N GLY A 63 -9.15 -1.65 8.56
CA GLY A 63 -8.42 -2.53 9.45
C GLY A 63 -7.45 -3.48 8.74
N LEU A 64 -7.75 -3.84 7.49
CA LEU A 64 -6.97 -4.76 6.67
C LEU A 64 -5.99 -4.04 5.75
N PHE A 65 -6.46 -3.06 4.97
CA PHE A 65 -5.74 -2.54 3.81
C PHE A 65 -5.06 -1.18 4.05
N GLU A 66 -5.53 -0.39 5.02
CA GLU A 66 -5.07 1.00 5.23
C GLU A 66 -4.11 1.18 6.41
N ARG A 67 -3.97 0.18 7.29
CA ARG A 67 -3.16 0.30 8.53
C ARG A 67 -1.73 -0.19 8.44
N GLY A 68 -1.41 -1.00 7.44
CA GLY A 68 -0.12 -1.64 7.31
C GLY A 68 0.22 -1.88 5.85
N ARG A 69 1.51 -2.07 5.58
CA ARG A 69 2.06 -2.28 4.24
C ARG A 69 1.88 -3.72 3.77
N ALA A 70 1.89 -4.68 4.68
CA ALA A 70 1.86 -6.11 4.38
C ALA A 70 0.61 -6.56 3.61
N LEU A 71 -0.52 -5.87 3.80
CA LEU A 71 -1.77 -6.12 3.10
C LEU A 71 -2.17 -5.00 2.13
N GLY A 72 -1.41 -3.90 2.05
CA GLY A 72 -1.74 -2.76 1.21
C GLY A 72 -1.96 -3.18 -0.25
N LEU A 73 -2.96 -2.60 -0.92
CA LEU A 73 -3.39 -3.02 -2.25
C LEU A 73 -2.58 -2.36 -3.38
N TRP A 74 -1.26 -2.30 -3.21
CA TRP A 74 -0.31 -1.69 -4.15
C TRP A 74 0.62 -2.77 -4.68
N LEU A 75 0.58 -3.08 -5.98
CA LEU A 75 1.35 -4.18 -6.57
C LEU A 75 2.85 -4.04 -6.27
N PHE A 76 3.43 -2.86 -6.53
CA PHE A 76 4.87 -2.67 -6.45
C PHE A 76 5.40 -2.53 -5.02
N GLU A 77 4.53 -2.26 -4.06
CA GLU A 77 4.87 -2.30 -2.63
C GLU A 77 5.37 -3.70 -2.23
N HIS A 78 4.72 -4.76 -2.72
CA HIS A 78 5.06 -6.16 -2.39
C HIS A 78 6.33 -6.67 -3.08
N VAL A 79 6.75 -6.01 -4.17
CA VAL A 79 7.91 -6.41 -4.97
C VAL A 79 9.15 -5.57 -4.63
N HIS A 80 8.97 -4.26 -4.53
CA HIS A 80 10.06 -3.29 -4.45
C HIS A 80 10.11 -2.53 -3.12
N GLY A 81 9.03 -2.50 -2.34
CA GLY A 81 8.93 -1.68 -1.13
C GLY A 81 9.25 -0.20 -1.43
N GLU A 82 10.26 0.35 -0.76
CA GLU A 82 10.73 1.73 -0.98
C GLU A 82 11.87 1.85 -2.01
N SER A 83 12.17 0.78 -2.75
CA SER A 83 13.27 0.85 -3.71
C SER A 83 12.99 1.85 -4.83
N ARG A 84 14.07 2.39 -5.40
CA ARG A 84 13.98 3.29 -6.56
C ARG A 84 13.35 2.60 -7.78
N ASP A 85 13.40 1.27 -7.83
CA ASP A 85 12.85 0.48 -8.92
C ASP A 85 11.32 0.59 -8.98
N ARG A 86 10.65 0.85 -7.84
CA ARG A 86 9.20 1.12 -7.78
C ARG A 86 8.79 2.27 -8.68
N GLY A 87 9.57 3.36 -8.67
CA GLY A 87 9.27 4.54 -9.48
C GLY A 87 9.35 4.25 -10.99
N GLN A 88 10.30 3.43 -11.42
CA GLN A 88 10.41 3.03 -12.82
C GLN A 88 9.25 2.09 -13.21
N ALA A 89 8.91 1.12 -12.36
CA ALA A 89 7.78 0.22 -12.59
C ALA A 89 6.44 0.98 -12.73
N MET A 90 6.22 2.03 -11.93
CA MET A 90 5.06 2.92 -12.07
C MET A 90 5.02 3.64 -13.43
N VAL A 91 6.17 4.16 -13.90
CA VAL A 91 6.24 4.83 -15.21
C VAL A 91 5.92 3.85 -16.34
N ASP A 92 6.48 2.63 -16.26
CA ASP A 92 6.27 1.60 -17.28
C ASP A 92 4.79 1.16 -17.33
N LEU A 93 4.14 0.99 -16.16
CA LEU A 93 2.72 0.65 -16.08
C LEU A 93 1.80 1.75 -16.62
N VAL A 94 2.11 3.02 -16.34
CA VAL A 94 1.37 4.16 -16.91
C VAL A 94 1.47 4.19 -18.43
N GLU A 95 2.64 3.87 -18.98
CA GLU A 95 2.83 3.80 -20.43
C GLU A 95 1.99 2.69 -21.06
N GLN A 96 1.89 1.53 -20.42
CA GLN A 96 1.03 0.42 -20.87
C GLN A 96 -0.45 0.81 -20.86
N TYR A 97 -0.92 1.51 -19.82
CA TYR A 97 -2.29 2.04 -19.77
C TYR A 97 -2.57 3.01 -20.93
N LYS A 98 -1.64 3.92 -21.21
CA LYS A 98 -1.78 4.87 -22.33
C LYS A 98 -1.81 4.16 -23.68
N GLN A 99 -1.01 3.11 -23.87
CA GLN A 99 -0.99 2.32 -25.11
C GLN A 99 -2.33 1.62 -25.36
N ALA A 100 -3.03 1.25 -24.29
CA ALA A 100 -4.38 0.70 -24.33
C ALA A 100 -5.49 1.79 -24.40
N GLY A 101 -5.13 3.07 -24.43
CA GLY A 101 -6.07 4.20 -24.50
C GLY A 101 -6.72 4.59 -23.17
N LEU A 102 -6.16 4.16 -22.04
CA LEU A 102 -6.63 4.51 -20.70
C LEU A 102 -5.90 5.75 -20.18
N GLU A 103 -6.65 6.74 -19.71
CA GLU A 103 -6.12 7.93 -19.03
C GLU A 103 -6.45 7.85 -17.54
N LEU A 104 -5.40 7.78 -16.71
CA LEU A 104 -5.57 7.80 -15.25
C LEU A 104 -5.96 9.18 -14.75
N SER A 105 -6.75 9.20 -13.67
CA SER A 105 -7.00 10.44 -12.93
C SER A 105 -5.69 10.91 -12.26
N GLN A 106 -5.59 12.21 -11.97
CA GLN A 106 -4.35 12.80 -11.43
C GLN A 106 -3.98 12.30 -10.02
N ASN A 107 -4.92 11.68 -9.31
CA ASN A 107 -4.77 11.31 -7.90
C ASN A 107 -4.65 9.80 -7.67
N GLU A 108 -4.67 8.99 -8.73
CA GLU A 108 -4.59 7.53 -8.62
C GLU A 108 -3.19 7.04 -8.98
N LEU A 109 -2.64 6.18 -8.14
CA LEU A 109 -1.40 5.48 -8.46
C LEU A 109 -1.71 4.31 -9.39
N PRO A 110 -0.86 4.07 -10.41
CA PRO A 110 -1.13 3.05 -11.42
C PRO A 110 -1.08 1.63 -10.85
N ASP A 111 -0.39 1.41 -9.74
CA ASP A 111 -0.20 0.09 -9.13
C ASP A 111 -1.27 -0.29 -8.11
N TYR A 112 -2.34 0.51 -7.98
CA TYR A 112 -3.51 0.15 -7.16
C TYR A 112 -4.21 -1.07 -7.75
N ILE A 113 -4.34 -2.15 -6.97
CA ILE A 113 -4.87 -3.43 -7.45
C ILE A 113 -6.29 -3.30 -8.04
N PRO A 114 -7.25 -2.61 -7.40
CA PRO A 114 -8.58 -2.41 -7.99
C PRO A 114 -8.55 -1.74 -9.36
N LEU A 115 -7.77 -0.66 -9.51
CA LEU A 115 -7.59 0.03 -10.80
C LEU A 115 -6.93 -0.89 -11.84
N PHE A 116 -5.91 -1.64 -11.44
CA PHE A 116 -5.26 -2.62 -12.31
C PHE A 116 -6.24 -3.68 -12.79
N LEU A 117 -7.11 -4.21 -11.93
CA LEU A 117 -8.13 -5.20 -12.30
C LEU A 117 -9.21 -4.61 -13.22
N GLU A 118 -9.61 -3.35 -13.00
CA GLU A 118 -10.52 -2.63 -13.89
C GLU A 118 -9.90 -2.49 -15.29
N PHE A 119 -8.62 -2.11 -15.36
CA PHE A 119 -7.87 -2.09 -16.60
C PHE A 119 -7.88 -3.47 -17.28
N LEU A 120 -7.53 -4.54 -16.56
CA LEU A 120 -7.53 -5.91 -17.12
C LEU A 120 -8.90 -6.36 -17.62
N ALA A 121 -9.99 -5.90 -17.02
CA ALA A 121 -11.34 -6.22 -17.48
C ALA A 121 -11.56 -5.79 -18.95
N THR A 122 -10.86 -4.76 -19.41
CA THR A 122 -10.94 -4.19 -20.77
C THR A 122 -10.00 -4.85 -21.81
N GLN A 123 -9.02 -5.65 -21.39
CA GLN A 123 -7.94 -6.13 -22.27
C GLN A 123 -8.28 -7.38 -23.12
N GLY A 124 -9.46 -7.98 -22.93
CA GLY A 124 -9.80 -9.30 -23.45
C GLY A 124 -9.36 -10.44 -22.52
N GLU A 125 -9.81 -11.67 -22.76
CA GLU A 125 -9.59 -12.79 -21.83
C GLU A 125 -8.12 -13.24 -21.78
N GLU A 126 -7.50 -13.49 -22.93
CA GLU A 126 -6.12 -14.00 -23.01
C GLU A 126 -5.11 -13.01 -22.43
N ASN A 127 -5.21 -11.72 -22.81
CA ASN A 127 -4.34 -10.69 -22.26
C ASN A 127 -4.55 -10.53 -20.76
N ALA A 128 -5.80 -10.45 -20.28
CA ALA A 128 -6.08 -10.33 -18.86
C ALA A 128 -5.49 -11.51 -18.07
N GLN A 129 -5.63 -12.74 -18.58
CA GLN A 129 -5.01 -13.90 -17.95
C GLN A 129 -3.49 -13.78 -17.90
N SER A 130 -2.83 -13.39 -18.99
CA SER A 130 -1.38 -13.19 -19.04
C SER A 130 -0.91 -12.18 -17.98
N TRP A 131 -1.62 -11.06 -17.87
CA TRP A 131 -1.36 -10.04 -16.86
C TRP A 131 -1.55 -10.56 -15.43
N LEU A 132 -2.60 -11.34 -15.17
CA LEU A 132 -2.82 -11.94 -13.85
C LEU A 132 -1.68 -12.90 -13.47
N VAL A 133 -1.15 -13.67 -14.43
CA VAL A 133 -0.01 -14.56 -14.22
C VAL A 133 1.25 -13.78 -13.87
N GLU A 134 1.51 -12.63 -14.50
CA GLU A 134 2.69 -11.80 -14.20
C GLU A 134 2.73 -11.33 -12.73
N VAL A 135 1.56 -11.12 -12.12
CA VAL A 135 1.43 -10.63 -10.73
C VAL A 135 0.92 -11.68 -9.75
N ASP A 136 0.80 -12.95 -10.16
CA ASP A 136 0.17 -13.99 -9.36
C ASP A 136 0.86 -14.20 -8.01
N HIS A 137 2.18 -14.06 -7.95
CA HIS A 137 2.96 -14.17 -6.73
C HIS A 137 2.56 -13.13 -5.67
N ILE A 138 2.17 -11.92 -6.10
CA ILE A 138 1.66 -10.86 -5.23
C ILE A 138 0.30 -11.27 -4.65
N PHE A 139 -0.59 -11.77 -5.51
CA PHE A 139 -1.89 -12.29 -5.07
C PHE A 139 -1.75 -13.48 -4.14
N GLY A 140 -0.79 -14.38 -4.38
CA GLY A 140 -0.45 -15.49 -3.49
C GLY A 140 0.03 -15.02 -2.11
N LEU A 141 0.88 -13.99 -2.05
CA LEU A 141 1.32 -13.40 -0.78
C LEU A 141 0.14 -12.77 -0.01
N LEU A 142 -0.68 -11.95 -0.69
CA LEU A 142 -1.87 -11.33 -0.10
C LEU A 142 -2.86 -12.37 0.40
N LEU A 143 -3.14 -13.42 -0.40
CA LEU A 143 -3.96 -14.56 -0.02
C LEU A 143 -3.46 -15.17 1.30
N CYS A 144 -2.19 -15.58 1.34
CA CYS A 144 -1.63 -16.25 2.52
C CYS A 144 -1.66 -15.33 3.76
N ARG A 145 -1.41 -14.04 3.60
CA ARG A 145 -1.48 -13.06 4.71
C ARG A 145 -2.91 -12.85 5.20
N LEU A 146 -3.89 -12.80 4.30
CA LEU A 146 -5.32 -12.71 4.65
C LEU A 146 -5.83 -13.99 5.33
N GLU A 147 -5.36 -15.16 4.91
CA GLU A 147 -5.62 -16.44 5.61
C GLU A 147 -5.11 -16.39 7.06
N LYS A 148 -3.88 -15.89 7.29
CA LYS A 148 -3.35 -15.68 8.66
C LYS A 148 -4.15 -14.67 9.49
N ARG A 149 -4.94 -13.81 8.83
CA ARG A 149 -5.84 -12.84 9.48
C ARG A 149 -7.27 -13.38 9.60
N GLU A 150 -7.53 -14.62 9.16
CA GLU A 150 -8.86 -15.23 9.13
C GLU A 150 -9.88 -14.36 8.37
N SER A 151 -9.40 -13.64 7.35
CA SER A 151 -10.23 -12.72 6.56
C SER A 151 -10.81 -13.41 5.33
N ASN A 152 -12.11 -13.23 5.10
CA ASN A 152 -12.79 -13.77 3.92
C ASN A 152 -12.40 -13.06 2.61
N TYR A 153 -11.69 -11.92 2.68
CA TYR A 153 -11.06 -11.30 1.51
C TYR A 153 -10.04 -12.23 0.81
N SER A 154 -9.48 -13.20 1.54
CA SER A 154 -8.66 -14.27 0.97
C SER A 154 -9.33 -14.97 -0.23
N LEU A 155 -10.65 -15.15 -0.19
CA LEU A 155 -11.42 -15.79 -1.27
C LEU A 155 -11.34 -15.03 -2.59
N LEU A 156 -11.19 -13.70 -2.55
CA LEU A 156 -11.05 -12.87 -3.74
C LEU A 156 -9.72 -13.14 -4.42
N PHE A 157 -8.63 -13.18 -3.66
CA PHE A 157 -7.30 -13.48 -4.19
C PHE A 157 -7.16 -14.94 -4.65
N LEU A 158 -7.79 -15.89 -3.95
CA LEU A 158 -7.88 -17.27 -4.41
C LEU A 158 -8.56 -17.36 -5.79
N SER A 159 -9.64 -16.59 -5.97
CA SER A 159 -10.36 -16.56 -7.25
C SER A 159 -9.55 -15.89 -8.36
N LEU A 160 -8.78 -14.83 -8.05
CA LEU A 160 -7.86 -14.20 -9.00
C LEU A 160 -6.76 -15.18 -9.46
N LEU A 161 -6.20 -15.99 -8.54
CA LEU A 161 -5.24 -17.04 -8.88
C LEU A 161 -5.85 -18.13 -9.76
N GLU A 162 -7.12 -18.49 -9.53
CA GLU A 162 -7.85 -19.42 -10.39
C GLU A 162 -8.03 -18.84 -11.80
N LEU A 163 -8.43 -17.58 -11.91
CA LEU A 163 -8.56 -16.89 -13.21
C LEU A 163 -7.23 -16.78 -13.96
N ALA A 164 -6.12 -16.61 -13.22
CA ALA A 164 -4.78 -16.66 -13.78
C ALA A 164 -4.40 -18.06 -14.29
N GLN A 165 -5.05 -19.12 -13.77
CA GLN A 165 -4.60 -20.50 -13.86
C GLN A 165 -3.19 -20.69 -13.29
N SER A 166 -2.93 -20.01 -12.16
CA SER A 166 -1.62 -20.00 -11.51
C SER A 166 -1.19 -21.40 -11.06
N ASP A 167 0.10 -21.71 -11.23
CA ASP A 167 0.75 -22.93 -10.78
C ASP A 167 1.57 -22.73 -9.48
N LEU A 168 1.36 -21.60 -8.79
CA LEU A 168 2.07 -21.24 -7.57
C LEU A 168 1.90 -22.27 -6.45
N ASP A 169 3.01 -22.61 -5.81
CA ASP A 169 3.01 -23.40 -4.59
C ASP A 169 2.70 -22.51 -3.37
N LEU A 170 1.41 -22.44 -3.03
CA LEU A 170 0.94 -21.69 -1.86
C LEU A 170 1.55 -22.21 -0.54
N GLU A 171 1.95 -23.48 -0.44
CA GLU A 171 2.58 -24.00 0.78
C GLU A 171 3.97 -23.41 1.01
N VAL A 172 4.69 -23.10 -0.07
CA VAL A 172 5.97 -22.38 0.03
C VAL A 172 5.75 -20.95 0.52
N LEU A 173 4.74 -20.25 -0.04
CA LEU A 173 4.41 -18.88 0.38
C LEU A 173 3.95 -18.84 1.85
N ARG A 174 3.07 -19.77 2.27
CA ARG A 174 2.64 -19.91 3.67
C ARG A 174 3.83 -20.09 4.62
N LYS A 175 4.82 -20.90 4.25
CA LYS A 175 6.05 -21.09 5.03
C LYS A 175 6.89 -19.82 5.09
N GLN A 176 7.05 -19.11 3.96
CA GLN A 176 7.80 -17.86 3.88
C GLN A 176 7.23 -16.81 4.83
N ILE A 177 5.91 -16.63 4.85
CA ILE A 177 5.27 -15.57 5.65
C ILE A 177 5.02 -15.97 7.11
N ASN A 178 5.29 -17.22 7.52
CA ASN A 178 4.93 -17.70 8.86
C ASN A 178 5.57 -16.84 9.97
N GLY A 179 6.83 -16.41 9.77
CA GLY A 179 7.58 -15.55 10.70
C GLY A 179 7.32 -14.05 10.59
N GLU A 180 6.51 -13.60 9.62
CA GLU A 180 6.21 -12.18 9.41
C GLU A 180 5.41 -11.62 10.59
N LYS A 181 5.91 -10.51 11.16
CA LYS A 181 5.22 -9.80 12.25
C LYS A 181 4.11 -8.92 11.68
N ARG A 182 3.07 -8.70 12.49
CA ARG A 182 2.01 -7.75 12.14
C ARG A 182 2.56 -6.33 12.19
N ASP A 183 2.32 -5.58 11.13
CA ASP A 183 2.61 -4.15 10.98
C ASP A 183 1.37 -3.27 11.25
N ASP A 184 0.17 -3.84 11.15
CA ASP A 184 -1.12 -3.14 11.35
C ASP A 184 -1.48 -2.82 12.82
N THR A 185 -0.66 -3.25 13.79
CA THR A 185 -0.95 -3.03 15.22
C THR A 185 -0.55 -1.63 15.66
N LYS A 186 -1.28 -1.04 16.63
CA LYS A 186 -0.93 0.27 17.20
C LYS A 186 0.54 0.37 17.62
N GLN A 187 1.08 -0.66 18.27
CA GLN A 187 2.48 -0.70 18.68
C GLN A 187 3.47 -0.70 17.49
N ALA A 188 3.11 -1.37 16.39
CA ALA A 188 3.94 -1.39 15.19
C ALA A 188 3.91 -0.04 14.48
N ILE A 189 2.73 0.56 14.36
CA ILE A 189 2.56 1.93 13.84
C ILE A 189 3.32 2.91 14.74
N ASP A 190 3.05 2.96 16.05
CA ASP A 190 3.74 3.86 16.99
C ASP A 190 5.27 3.74 16.88
N LYS A 191 5.79 2.52 16.74
CA LYS A 191 7.23 2.27 16.57
C LYS A 191 7.79 2.80 15.24
N GLU A 192 7.03 2.76 14.16
CA GLU A 192 7.43 3.31 12.86
C GLU A 192 7.43 4.85 12.89
N TRP A 193 6.54 5.45 13.68
CA TRP A 193 6.41 6.89 13.87
C TRP A 193 7.30 7.45 15.00
N GLU A 194 7.96 6.59 15.79
CA GLU A 194 9.03 7.01 16.70
C GLU A 194 10.22 7.53 15.88
N GLU A 195 10.26 8.85 15.65
CA GLU A 195 11.37 9.51 14.95
C GLU A 195 12.71 9.08 15.58
N GLU A 196 13.60 8.50 14.76
CA GLU A 196 15.00 8.37 15.16
C GLU A 196 15.52 9.78 15.45
N ALA A 197 15.84 10.06 16.71
CA ALA A 197 16.33 11.36 17.12
C ALA A 197 17.48 11.78 16.20
N ILE A 198 17.22 12.79 15.36
CA ILE A 198 18.23 13.32 14.44
C ILE A 198 19.36 13.85 15.32
N THR A 199 20.42 13.08 15.44
CA THR A 199 21.58 13.46 16.22
C THR A 199 22.37 14.43 15.36
N PHE A 200 22.10 15.72 15.52
CA PHE A 200 22.94 16.76 14.94
C PHE A 200 24.27 16.79 15.70
N GLY A 201 25.25 16.01 15.23
CA GLY A 201 26.61 15.95 15.75
C GLY A 201 27.44 14.89 15.04
N ALA A 202 28.67 15.22 14.66
CA ALA A 202 29.59 14.28 14.00
C ALA A 202 29.81 13.04 14.89
N GLN A 203 29.85 11.84 14.26
CA GLN A 203 30.04 10.55 14.93
C GLN A 203 31.40 10.43 15.68
N ASP A 204 32.31 11.38 15.51
CA ASP A 204 33.60 11.47 16.20
C ASP A 204 33.65 12.54 17.32
N ALA A 205 32.51 12.83 17.96
CA ALA A 205 32.50 13.65 19.18
C ALA A 205 32.86 12.86 20.46
N THR A 206 33.42 11.66 20.35
CA THR A 206 33.85 10.81 21.48
C THR A 206 35.13 11.28 22.17
N ASN A 207 35.65 12.48 21.89
CA ASN A 207 36.83 12.99 22.59
C ASN A 207 36.85 14.51 22.84
N CYS A 208 35.72 15.10 23.24
CA CYS A 208 35.68 16.49 23.70
C CYS A 208 35.19 16.57 25.16
N PRO A 209 36.03 16.98 26.14
CA PRO A 209 35.69 16.97 27.57
C PRO A 209 34.77 18.12 28.03
N SER A 210 34.09 18.78 27.10
CA SER A 210 33.29 19.98 27.35
C SER A 210 31.80 19.77 27.07
N SER A 211 31.25 18.62 27.46
CA SER A 211 29.79 18.42 27.53
C SER A 211 29.19 19.04 28.80
N VAL A 212 29.41 20.34 28.97
CA VAL A 212 28.51 21.25 29.69
C VAL A 212 28.62 22.59 28.98
N ASN A 213 27.73 22.87 28.01
CA ASN A 213 27.57 24.23 27.51
C ASN A 213 26.83 25.07 28.58
N ARG A 214 27.56 25.43 29.64
CA ARG A 214 27.24 26.59 30.45
C ARG A 214 28.05 27.76 29.89
N PRO A 215 27.43 28.92 29.61
CA PRO A 215 28.18 30.12 29.27
C PRO A 215 29.18 30.41 30.39
N ASP A 216 30.41 30.76 30.00
CA ASP A 216 31.45 31.13 30.96
C ASP A 216 31.05 32.41 31.71
N GLU A 217 31.60 32.66 32.89
CA GLU A 217 31.18 33.79 33.75
C GLU A 217 31.41 35.17 33.08
N THR A 218 32.30 35.20 32.08
CA THR A 218 32.61 36.32 31.18
C THR A 218 31.57 36.57 30.09
N GLN A 219 30.61 35.66 29.90
CA GLN A 219 29.57 35.75 28.87
C GLN A 219 28.20 36.15 29.44
N ARG A 220 28.15 36.58 30.71
CA ARG A 220 26.93 37.08 31.32
C ARG A 220 26.42 38.35 30.64
N LYS A 221 25.11 38.39 30.39
CA LYS A 221 24.39 39.51 29.73
C LYS A 221 24.50 40.84 30.48
N ASP A 222 24.86 40.76 31.75
CA ASP A 222 25.09 41.84 32.71
C ASP A 222 26.51 42.43 32.65
N GLN A 223 27.42 41.88 31.82
CA GLN A 223 28.69 42.52 31.53
C GLN A 223 28.53 43.63 30.49
N TYR A 224 28.79 44.86 30.91
CA TYR A 224 28.90 46.01 30.02
C TYR A 224 30.16 45.88 29.17
N VAL A 225 30.01 45.38 27.94
CA VAL A 225 31.06 45.41 26.92
C VAL A 225 30.87 46.69 26.12
N PRO A 226 31.75 47.70 26.23
CA PRO A 226 31.60 48.94 25.49
C PRO A 226 31.81 48.70 24.01
N VAL A 227 30.81 49.05 23.20
CA VAL A 227 30.91 49.02 21.73
C VAL A 227 31.77 50.20 21.28
N SER A 228 32.98 49.93 20.80
CA SER A 228 33.79 50.94 20.13
C SER A 228 33.37 51.06 18.66
N TRP A 229 32.75 52.17 18.31
CA TRP A 229 32.49 52.53 16.92
C TRP A 229 33.76 53.12 16.32
N THR A 230 34.26 52.54 15.24
CA THR A 230 35.27 53.18 14.38
C THR A 230 34.53 53.97 13.30
N ASP A 231 34.68 55.29 13.33
CA ASP A 231 34.10 56.19 12.32
C ASP A 231 34.66 55.88 10.92
N PHE A 232 33.77 55.74 9.94
CA PHE A 232 34.11 55.70 8.53
C PHE A 232 34.42 57.11 8.02
N ASN A 233 35.61 57.62 8.32
CA ASN A 233 36.17 58.76 7.60
C ASN A 233 37.69 58.59 7.44
N GLN A 234 38.08 57.99 6.32
CA GLN A 234 39.33 58.35 5.66
C GLN A 234 38.98 58.76 4.23
N GLU A 235 39.03 60.07 4.02
CA GLU A 235 38.99 60.73 2.72
C GLU A 235 40.10 60.21 1.81
N ALA A 236 39.78 60.19 0.52
CA ALA A 236 40.73 59.99 -0.55
C ALA A 236 41.87 61.02 -0.49
N SER A 237 43.10 60.54 -0.67
CA SER A 237 44.22 61.27 -1.27
C SER A 237 45.16 60.28 -1.93
#